data_AF-I3DCG1-F1
#
_entry.id   AF-I3DCG1-F1
#
_cell.length_a   1.000
_cell.length_b   1.000
_cell.length_c   1.000
_cell.angle_alpha   90.00
_cell.angle_beta   90.00
_cell.angle_gamma   90.00
#
_symmetry.space_group_name_H-M   'P 1'
#
loop_
_entity.id
_entity.type
_entity.pdbx_description
1 polymer ?
#
loop_
_entity_poly.entity_id
_entity_poly.type
_entity_poly.pdbx_seq_one_letter_code
_entity_poly.pdbx_strand_id
1 'polypeptide(L)'
;MKPTNPMAQLEQWKANHKATSNNETQNESVKNTQGNARSEVKSKYQGKLYANPLAFKCSQFTRQFKLILDSNRKCLEVYPDDFHHKIKFRDELTDLVVRLKTGGKLFNEMVKAQGAKLSSNNQETIRNFNQANDYLIHKFGEVIAQINQLNIERIEGDKLQGGNNE
;
A
#
# COMPACT_ATOMS: atom_id res chain seq x y z
N MET A 1 29.63 -31.62 21.74
CA MET A 1 29.35 -30.72 20.60
C MET A 1 29.83 -29.33 20.98
N LYS A 2 30.73 -28.70 20.21
CA LYS A 2 31.16 -27.32 20.50
C LYS A 2 30.00 -26.37 20.18
N PRO A 3 29.65 -25.40 21.04
CA PRO A 3 28.65 -24.41 20.72
C PRO A 3 29.23 -23.47 19.66
N THR A 4 28.63 -23.45 18.47
CA THR A 4 29.03 -22.52 17.42
C THR A 4 28.57 -21.13 17.82
N ASN A 5 29.52 -20.27 18.21
CA ASN A 5 29.27 -18.89 18.61
C ASN A 5 28.55 -18.15 17.43
N PRO A 6 27.32 -17.63 17.63
CA PRO A 6 26.57 -16.95 16.58
C PRO A 6 27.31 -15.74 16.01
N MET A 7 28.24 -15.19 16.80
CA MET A 7 29.06 -14.07 16.37
C MET A 7 30.08 -14.45 15.28
N ALA A 8 30.59 -15.69 15.34
CA ALA A 8 31.47 -16.21 14.31
C ALA A 8 30.73 -16.49 12.99
N GLN A 9 29.45 -16.86 13.06
CA GLN A 9 28.62 -17.09 11.86
C GLN A 9 28.33 -15.77 11.12
N LEU A 10 28.09 -14.68 11.86
CA LEU A 10 27.85 -13.37 11.26
C LEU A 10 29.13 -12.82 10.59
N GLU A 11 30.30 -13.00 11.21
CA GLU A 11 31.56 -12.56 10.60
C GLU A 11 31.91 -13.38 9.35
N GLN A 12 31.63 -14.69 9.33
CA GLN A 12 31.73 -15.51 8.11
C GLN A 12 30.75 -15.06 7.03
N TRP A 13 29.51 -14.71 7.39
CA TRP A 13 28.52 -14.21 6.44
C TRP A 13 28.97 -12.87 5.82
N LYS A 14 29.50 -11.93 6.64
CA LYS A 14 30.05 -10.66 6.16
C LYS A 14 31.25 -10.86 5.24
N ALA A 15 32.15 -11.80 5.56
CA ALA A 15 33.30 -12.11 4.72
C ALA A 15 32.89 -12.68 3.35
N ASN A 16 31.89 -13.57 3.33
CA ASN A 16 31.35 -14.16 2.10
C ASN A 16 30.58 -13.16 1.22
N HIS A 17 30.09 -12.06 1.79
CA HIS A 17 29.34 -11.03 1.08
C HIS A 17 30.10 -9.71 0.86
N LYS A 18 31.41 -9.67 1.11
CA LYS A 18 32.22 -8.45 0.99
C LYS A 18 32.70 -8.12 -0.43
N ALA A 19 32.03 -8.64 -1.46
CA ALA A 19 32.30 -8.32 -2.86
C ALA A 19 31.10 -7.63 -3.52
N THR A 20 30.56 -6.57 -2.91
CA THR A 20 29.74 -5.56 -3.63
C THR A 20 29.77 -4.20 -2.92
N SER A 21 30.95 -3.77 -2.43
CA SER A 21 31.16 -2.38 -2.03
C SER A 21 32.35 -1.83 -2.79
N ASN A 22 32.07 -1.39 -4.01
CA ASN A 22 32.83 -0.39 -4.76
C ASN A 22 31.92 -0.06 -5.94
N ASN A 23 31.26 1.09 -5.89
CA ASN A 23 30.94 1.93 -7.05
C ASN A 23 30.33 3.21 -6.50
N GLU A 24 31.21 4.20 -6.43
CA GLU A 24 30.90 5.61 -6.37
C GLU A 24 29.95 5.99 -7.51
N THR A 25 29.17 7.02 -7.24
CA THR A 25 28.24 7.71 -8.14
C THR A 25 28.81 7.91 -9.55
N GLN A 26 28.32 7.16 -10.53
CA GLN A 26 28.24 7.64 -11.92
C GLN A 26 26.89 7.24 -12.54
N ASN A 27 26.15 8.27 -12.94
CA ASN A 27 25.07 8.20 -13.91
C ASN A 27 25.61 7.58 -15.20
N GLU A 28 25.12 6.40 -15.59
CA GLU A 28 24.96 6.03 -17.00
C GLU A 28 24.07 4.80 -17.16
N SER A 29 23.33 4.78 -18.26
CA SER A 29 22.24 3.84 -18.54
C SER A 29 22.74 2.41 -18.70
N VAL A 30 22.22 1.46 -17.92
CA VAL A 30 22.42 0.03 -18.17
C VAL A 30 21.07 -0.69 -18.10
N LYS A 31 20.66 -1.20 -19.27
CA LYS A 31 19.50 -2.07 -19.47
C LYS A 31 19.75 -3.40 -18.76
N ASN A 32 18.90 -3.74 -17.79
CA ASN A 32 18.80 -5.12 -17.28
C ASN A 32 17.52 -5.77 -17.81
N THR A 33 17.71 -6.63 -18.80
CA THR A 33 16.74 -7.59 -19.29
C THR A 33 16.78 -8.82 -18.39
N GLN A 34 15.87 -8.91 -17.42
CA GLN A 34 15.47 -10.20 -16.84
C GLN A 34 14.06 -10.11 -16.24
N GLY A 35 13.08 -10.68 -16.96
CA GLY A 35 11.83 -11.17 -16.37
C GLY A 35 10.68 -10.17 -16.20
N ASN A 36 10.49 -9.21 -17.11
CA ASN A 36 9.28 -8.38 -17.14
C ASN A 36 8.12 -9.16 -17.79
N ALA A 37 7.41 -9.95 -17.00
CA ALA A 37 6.02 -10.32 -17.27
C ALA A 37 5.11 -9.84 -16.12
N ARG A 38 5.47 -8.71 -15.49
CA ARG A 38 4.49 -7.90 -14.78
C ARG A 38 3.95 -6.94 -15.80
N SER A 39 2.90 -7.36 -16.51
CA SER A 39 2.07 -6.46 -17.30
C SER A 39 1.83 -5.24 -16.43
N GLU A 40 2.44 -4.11 -16.80
CA GLU A 40 2.11 -2.83 -16.24
C GLU A 40 0.65 -2.59 -16.63
N VAL A 41 -0.27 -3.13 -15.83
CA VAL A 41 -1.58 -2.52 -15.68
C VAL A 41 -1.24 -1.17 -15.08
N LYS A 42 -0.98 -0.20 -15.96
CA LYS A 42 -1.00 1.23 -15.67
C LYS A 42 -2.35 1.46 -15.04
N SER A 43 -2.41 1.29 -13.73
CA SER A 43 -3.65 1.36 -12.99
C SER A 43 -4.11 2.79 -13.20
N LYS A 44 -5.33 2.94 -13.73
CA LYS A 44 -5.96 4.23 -14.02
C LYS A 44 -6.20 5.08 -12.75
N TYR A 45 -5.59 4.71 -11.63
CA TYR A 45 -5.71 5.31 -10.31
C TYR A 45 -4.61 6.34 -10.00
N GLN A 46 -3.88 6.84 -11.00
CA GLN A 46 -3.04 8.05 -10.85
C GLN A 46 -3.86 9.35 -10.77
N GLY A 47 -5.05 9.30 -10.17
CA GLY A 47 -5.86 10.48 -9.87
C GLY A 47 -5.44 11.10 -8.54
N LYS A 48 -4.97 12.36 -8.58
CA LYS A 48 -4.72 13.28 -7.46
C LYS A 48 -3.68 12.90 -6.38
N LEU A 49 -3.24 11.64 -6.24
CA LEU A 49 -2.31 11.28 -5.14
C LEU A 49 -0.87 11.75 -5.35
N TYR A 50 -0.40 11.87 -6.59
CA TYR A 50 0.92 12.45 -6.87
C TYR A 50 1.05 13.89 -6.33
N ALA A 51 -0.09 14.56 -6.10
CA ALA A 51 -0.15 15.90 -5.55
C ALA A 51 -0.23 15.93 -4.01
N ASN A 52 -0.27 14.78 -3.31
CA ASN A 52 -0.15 14.75 -1.85
C ASN A 52 1.33 14.52 -1.45
N PRO A 53 2.02 15.52 -0.86
CA PRO A 53 3.41 15.39 -0.42
C PRO A 53 3.70 14.18 0.49
N LEU A 54 2.71 13.66 1.22
CA LEU A 54 2.88 12.49 2.09
C LEU A 54 3.11 11.20 1.32
N ALA A 55 2.69 11.10 0.06
CA ALA A 55 3.00 9.91 -0.75
C ALA A 55 4.52 9.69 -0.89
N PHE A 56 5.29 10.79 -0.94
CA PHE A 56 6.74 10.78 -1.02
C PHE A 56 7.41 10.81 0.37
N LYS A 57 6.90 11.63 1.30
CA LYS A 57 7.46 11.73 2.67
C LYS A 57 7.26 10.44 3.48
N CYS A 58 6.12 9.78 3.34
CA CYS A 58 5.78 8.53 4.03
C CYS A 58 6.02 7.31 3.12
N SER A 59 7.18 7.26 2.46
CA SER A 59 7.52 6.22 1.47
C SER A 59 7.41 4.78 2.01
N GLN A 60 7.85 4.55 3.25
CA GLN A 60 7.75 3.24 3.90
C GLN A 60 6.31 2.82 4.14
N PHE A 61 5.45 3.75 4.54
CA PHE A 61 4.03 3.47 4.75
C PHE A 61 3.32 3.22 3.42
N THR A 62 3.65 4.00 2.38
CA THR A 62 3.20 3.73 1.01
C THR A 62 3.64 2.33 0.53
N ARG A 63 4.84 1.87 0.89
CA ARG A 63 5.31 0.52 0.58
C ARG A 63 4.45 -0.55 1.26
N GLN A 64 4.02 -0.35 2.51
CA GLN A 64 3.14 -1.30 3.19
C GLN A 64 1.82 -1.48 2.44
N PHE A 65 1.22 -0.42 1.91
CA PHE A 65 0.03 -0.55 1.05
C PHE A 65 0.30 -1.35 -0.22
N LYS A 66 1.46 -1.17 -0.87
CA LYS A 66 1.83 -2.00 -2.03
C LYS A 66 1.92 -3.48 -1.67
N LEU A 67 2.51 -3.80 -0.52
CA LEU A 67 2.59 -5.18 -0.03
C LEU A 67 1.21 -5.76 0.28
N ILE A 68 0.28 -4.96 0.81
CA ILE A 68 -1.12 -5.36 0.98
C ILE A 68 -1.76 -5.67 -0.37
N LEU A 69 -1.58 -4.81 -1.38
CA LEU A 69 -2.12 -5.02 -2.71
C LEU A 69 -1.58 -6.30 -3.36
N ASP A 70 -0.28 -6.53 -3.27
CA ASP A 70 0.38 -7.73 -3.78
C ASP A 70 -0.11 -8.98 -3.02
N SER A 71 -0.25 -8.91 -1.69
CA SER A 71 -0.79 -9.97 -0.85
C SER A 71 -2.24 -10.33 -1.21
N ASN A 72 -3.08 -9.34 -1.51
CA ASN A 72 -4.47 -9.58 -1.91
C ASN A 72 -4.54 -10.36 -3.21
N ARG A 73 -3.74 -9.98 -4.22
CA ARG A 73 -3.64 -10.72 -5.48
C ARG A 73 -3.16 -12.15 -5.22
N LYS A 74 -2.10 -12.31 -4.41
CA LYS A 74 -1.56 -13.64 -4.10
C LYS A 74 -2.55 -14.55 -3.38
N CYS A 75 -3.40 -13.98 -2.52
CA CYS A 75 -4.46 -14.71 -1.84
C CYS A 75 -5.44 -15.34 -2.84
N LEU A 76 -5.85 -14.62 -3.88
CA LEU A 76 -6.74 -15.17 -4.90
C LEU A 76 -6.05 -16.29 -5.69
N GLU A 77 -4.77 -16.13 -6.01
CA GLU A 77 -4.01 -17.11 -6.81
C GLU A 77 -3.76 -18.43 -6.06
N VAL A 78 -3.51 -18.38 -4.76
CA VAL A 78 -3.05 -19.55 -3.98
C VAL A 78 -4.15 -20.11 -3.08
N TYR A 79 -5.05 -19.26 -2.59
CA TYR A 79 -6.08 -19.61 -1.61
C TYR A 79 -7.44 -18.98 -1.99
N PRO A 80 -8.03 -19.35 -3.14
CA PRO A 80 -9.27 -18.76 -3.63
C PRO A 80 -10.46 -18.98 -2.68
N ASP A 81 -10.54 -20.13 -2.01
CA ASP A 81 -11.60 -20.47 -1.06
C ASP A 81 -11.56 -19.61 0.21
N ASP A 82 -10.36 -19.19 0.62
CA ASP A 82 -10.13 -18.35 1.79
C ASP A 82 -10.24 -16.85 1.50
N PHE A 83 -10.60 -16.47 0.26
CA PHE A 83 -10.68 -15.07 -0.15
C PHE A 83 -11.75 -14.28 0.61
N HIS A 84 -12.69 -14.96 1.29
CA HIS A 84 -13.69 -14.35 2.17
C HIS A 84 -13.05 -13.51 3.30
N HIS A 85 -11.84 -13.83 3.75
CA HIS A 85 -11.09 -12.99 4.69
C HIS A 85 -10.69 -11.64 4.09
N LYS A 86 -10.36 -11.59 2.79
CA LYS A 86 -10.10 -10.32 2.08
C LYS A 86 -11.36 -9.49 1.93
N ILE A 87 -12.51 -10.14 1.68
CA ILE A 87 -13.81 -9.46 1.65
C ILE A 87 -14.11 -8.82 3.01
N LYS A 88 -13.91 -9.55 4.12
CA LYS A 88 -14.08 -8.99 5.46
C LYS A 88 -13.14 -7.80 5.72
N PHE A 89 -11.88 -7.93 5.35
CA PHE A 89 -10.91 -6.83 5.47
C PHE A 89 -11.33 -5.58 4.67
N ARG A 90 -11.89 -5.76 3.47
CA ARG A 90 -12.46 -4.65 2.69
C ARG A 90 -13.61 -3.97 3.44
N ASP A 91 -14.48 -4.73 4.09
CA ASP A 91 -15.63 -4.17 4.83
C ASP A 91 -15.17 -3.35 6.04
N GLU A 92 -14.17 -3.85 6.76
CA GLU A 92 -13.50 -3.13 7.86
C GLU A 92 -12.87 -1.81 7.36
N LEU A 93 -12.16 -1.85 6.22
CA LEU A 93 -11.59 -0.65 5.61
C LEU A 93 -12.68 0.33 5.14
N THR A 94 -13.80 -0.17 4.62
CA THR A 94 -14.91 0.67 4.17
C THR A 94 -15.52 1.44 5.33
N ASP A 95 -15.78 0.76 6.46
CA ASP A 95 -16.22 1.41 7.70
C ASP A 95 -15.21 2.46 8.17
N LEU A 96 -13.92 2.14 8.17
CA LEU A 96 -12.87 3.08 8.58
C LEU A 96 -12.83 4.34 7.68
N VAL A 97 -12.93 4.18 6.36
CA VAL A 97 -12.99 5.31 5.42
C VAL A 97 -14.20 6.20 5.70
N VAL A 98 -15.37 5.63 6.01
CA VAL A 98 -16.56 6.40 6.37
C VAL A 98 -16.33 7.21 7.64
N ARG A 99 -15.74 6.60 8.68
CA ARG A 99 -15.41 7.29 9.93
C ARG A 99 -14.43 8.44 9.73
N LEU A 100 -13.37 8.23 8.93
CA LEU A 100 -12.39 9.26 8.60
C LEU A 100 -13.01 10.43 7.82
N LYS A 101 -13.90 10.15 6.87
CA LYS A 101 -14.62 11.19 6.12
C LYS A 101 -15.56 12.00 7.03
N THR A 102 -16.37 11.33 7.83
CA THR A 102 -17.34 11.99 8.72
C THR A 102 -16.64 12.78 9.81
N GLY A 103 -15.62 12.21 10.45
CA GLY A 103 -14.81 12.90 11.46
C GLY A 103 -14.06 14.10 10.88
N GLY A 104 -13.45 13.96 9.70
CA GLY A 104 -12.80 15.07 9.01
C GLY A 104 -13.77 16.20 8.62
N LYS A 105 -15.01 15.86 8.24
CA LYS A 105 -16.05 16.85 7.97
C LYS A 105 -16.43 17.63 9.22
N LEU A 106 -16.73 16.93 10.33
CA LEU A 106 -17.07 17.55 11.61
C LEU A 106 -15.92 18.44 12.12
N PHE A 107 -14.67 17.96 12.03
CA PHE A 107 -13.50 18.75 12.37
C PHE A 107 -13.43 20.06 11.59
N ASN A 108 -13.60 20.00 10.26
CA ASN A 108 -13.58 21.20 9.42
C ASN A 108 -14.77 22.14 9.68
N GLU A 109 -15.93 21.64 10.07
CA GLU A 109 -17.07 22.46 10.53
C GLU A 109 -16.73 23.21 11.83
N MET A 110 -16.12 22.54 12.80
CA MET A 110 -15.66 23.17 14.04
C MET A 110 -14.58 24.23 13.79
N VAL A 111 -13.63 23.94 12.91
CA VAL A 111 -12.58 24.89 12.48
C VAL A 111 -13.20 26.15 11.87
N LYS A 112 -14.20 25.98 10.98
CA LYS A 112 -14.92 27.11 10.37
C LYS A 112 -15.67 27.93 11.42
N ALA A 113 -16.33 27.27 12.38
CA ALA A 113 -17.03 27.95 13.47
C ALA A 113 -16.09 28.77 14.37
N GLN A 114 -14.83 28.36 14.51
CA GLN A 114 -13.81 29.08 15.28
C GLN A 114 -13.02 30.13 14.48
N GLY A 115 -13.32 30.35 13.19
CA GLY A 115 -12.44 30.94 12.19
C GLY A 115 -11.68 32.25 12.55
N ALA A 116 -12.25 33.13 13.37
CA ALA A 116 -11.57 34.38 13.80
C ALA A 116 -10.58 34.20 14.98
N LYS A 117 -10.58 33.04 15.67
CA LYS A 117 -9.76 32.76 16.86
C LYS A 117 -8.53 31.88 16.59
N LEU A 118 -8.35 31.36 15.38
CA LEU A 118 -7.29 30.40 15.09
C LEU A 118 -5.97 31.11 14.73
N SER A 119 -4.89 30.78 15.44
CA SER A 119 -3.55 31.28 15.15
C SER A 119 -2.96 30.66 13.88
N SER A 120 -1.87 31.23 13.35
CA SER A 120 -1.12 30.66 12.21
C SER A 120 -0.67 29.20 12.46
N ASN A 121 -0.19 28.90 13.67
CA ASN A 121 0.22 27.54 14.05
C ASN A 121 -0.96 26.55 14.03
N ASN A 122 -2.17 27.02 14.37
CA ASN A 122 -3.38 26.20 14.27
C ASN A 122 -3.72 25.91 12.80
N GLN A 123 -3.54 26.88 11.90
CA GLN A 123 -3.79 26.70 10.46
C GLN A 123 -2.87 25.66 9.82
N GLU A 124 -1.58 25.65 10.17
CA GLU A 124 -0.64 24.62 9.70
C GLU A 124 -1.03 23.24 10.23
N THR A 125 -1.37 23.14 11.52
CA THR A 125 -1.82 21.88 12.15
C THR A 125 -3.07 21.32 11.46
N ILE A 126 -4.05 22.19 11.15
CA ILE A 126 -5.28 21.83 10.42
C ILE A 126 -4.94 21.31 9.00
N ARG A 127 -4.03 21.97 8.28
CA ARG A 127 -3.58 21.53 6.96
C ARG A 127 -2.90 20.15 7.02
N ASN A 128 -2.00 19.95 7.99
CA ASN A 128 -1.31 18.69 8.19
C ASN A 128 -2.29 17.54 8.52
N PHE A 129 -3.29 17.80 9.38
CA PHE A 129 -4.35 16.84 9.67
C PHE A 129 -5.13 16.46 8.41
N ASN A 130 -5.63 17.44 7.66
CA ASN A 130 -6.41 17.18 6.45
C ASN A 130 -5.59 16.41 5.41
N GLN A 131 -4.30 16.76 5.25
CA GLN A 131 -3.40 16.07 4.34
C GLN A 131 -3.18 14.60 4.71
N ALA A 132 -3.02 14.30 6.00
CA ALA A 132 -2.89 12.93 6.51
C ALA A 132 -4.20 12.14 6.37
N ASN A 133 -5.33 12.75 6.69
CA ASN A 133 -6.65 12.14 6.56
C ASN A 133 -6.97 11.78 5.10
N ASP A 134 -6.73 12.70 4.17
CA ASP A 134 -6.94 12.48 2.74
C ASP A 134 -6.01 11.39 2.18
N TYR A 135 -4.76 11.36 2.65
CA TYR A 135 -3.80 10.31 2.28
C TYR A 135 -4.31 8.92 2.70
N LEU A 136 -4.77 8.77 3.95
CA LEU A 136 -5.29 7.50 4.47
C LEU A 136 -6.56 7.07 3.75
N ILE A 137 -7.53 7.99 3.59
CA ILE A 137 -8.77 7.73 2.85
C ILE A 137 -8.46 7.21 1.45
N HIS A 138 -7.51 7.84 0.76
CA HIS A 138 -7.12 7.40 -0.57
C HIS A 138 -6.47 6.01 -0.56
N LYS A 139 -5.50 5.77 0.33
CA LYS A 139 -4.81 4.48 0.39
C LYS A 139 -5.72 3.32 0.76
N PHE A 140 -6.63 3.52 1.70
CA PHE A 140 -7.67 2.52 1.99
C PHE A 140 -8.61 2.33 0.81
N GLY A 141 -8.98 3.41 0.11
CA GLY A 141 -9.78 3.35 -1.12
C GLY A 141 -9.14 2.50 -2.22
N GLU A 142 -7.82 2.59 -2.43
CA GLU A 142 -7.09 1.76 -3.40
C GLU A 142 -7.21 0.27 -3.05
N VAL A 143 -7.03 -0.08 -1.77
CA VAL A 143 -7.13 -1.48 -1.30
C VAL A 143 -8.56 -2.01 -1.43
N ILE A 144 -9.57 -1.21 -1.04
CA ILE A 144 -10.99 -1.57 -1.18
C ILE A 144 -11.33 -1.84 -2.65
N ALA A 145 -10.94 -0.93 -3.55
CA ALA A 145 -11.22 -1.05 -4.98
C ALA A 145 -10.56 -2.31 -5.57
N GLN A 146 -9.32 -2.60 -5.19
CA GLN A 146 -8.63 -3.79 -5.65
C GLN A 146 -9.31 -5.07 -5.17
N ILE A 147 -9.69 -5.17 -3.89
CA ILE A 147 -10.36 -6.37 -3.36
C ILE A 147 -11.71 -6.58 -4.06
N ASN A 148 -12.46 -5.51 -4.34
CA ASN A 148 -13.70 -5.61 -5.11
C ASN A 148 -13.47 -6.18 -6.52
N GLN A 149 -12.44 -5.69 -7.22
CA GLN A 149 -12.08 -6.19 -8.54
C GLN A 149 -11.69 -7.68 -8.50
N LEU A 150 -10.84 -8.06 -7.54
CA LEU A 150 -10.43 -9.45 -7.35
C LEU A 150 -11.59 -10.38 -7.00
N ASN A 151 -12.57 -9.90 -6.22
CA ASN A 151 -13.76 -10.68 -5.90
C ASN A 151 -14.66 -10.91 -7.13
N ILE A 152 -14.75 -9.93 -8.04
CA ILE A 152 -15.44 -10.10 -9.33
C ILE A 152 -14.71 -11.15 -10.16
N GLU A 153 -13.39 -11.04 -10.30
CA GLU A 153 -12.55 -12.01 -11.03
C GLU A 153 -12.73 -13.44 -10.50
N ARG A 154 -12.78 -13.62 -9.17
CA ARG A 154 -13.05 -14.95 -8.56
C ARG A 154 -14.39 -15.52 -9.02
N ILE A 155 -15.46 -14.75 -8.86
CA ILE A 155 -16.83 -15.18 -9.19
C ILE A 155 -16.98 -15.51 -10.67
N GLU A 156 -16.30 -14.75 -11.56
CA GLU A 156 -16.28 -15.02 -12.99
C GLU A 156 -15.50 -16.29 -13.33
N GLY A 157 -14.36 -16.53 -12.67
CA GLY A 157 -13.58 -17.75 -12.82
C GLY A 157 -14.34 -19.02 -12.41
N ASP A 158 -15.05 -18.96 -11.28
CA ASP A 158 -15.85 -20.08 -10.76
C ASP A 158 -16.96 -20.49 -11.74
N LYS A 159 -17.61 -19.52 -12.38
CA LYS A 159 -18.67 -19.76 -13.38
C LYS A 159 -18.15 -20.45 -14.65
N LEU A 160 -16.95 -20.08 -15.09
CA LEU A 160 -16.34 -20.67 -16.30
C LEU A 160 -15.85 -22.10 -16.07
N GLN A 161 -15.43 -22.45 -14.85
CA GLN A 161 -15.05 -23.82 -14.51
C GLN A 161 -16.26 -24.74 -14.30
N GLY A 162 -17.37 -24.22 -13.76
CA GLY A 162 -18.60 -24.99 -13.56
C GLY A 162 -19.30 -25.41 -14.87
N GLY A 163 -19.13 -24.65 -15.96
CA GLY A 163 -19.76 -24.92 -17.26
C GLY A 163 -19.03 -25.90 -18.18
N ASN A 164 -17.82 -26.36 -17.82
CA ASN A 164 -17.03 -27.29 -18.64
C ASN A 164 -17.18 -28.78 -18.20
N ASN A 165 -18.09 -29.05 -17.26
CA ASN A 165 -18.32 -30.39 -16.68
C ASN A 165 -19.71 -30.98 -17.05
N GLU A 166 -20.39 -30.44 -18.07
CA GLU A 166 -21.58 -31.02 -18.72
C GLU A 166 -21.26 -31.44 -20.16
#